data_AF-G3IH16-F1
#
_entry.id   AF-G3IH16-F1
#
_cell.length_a   1.000
_cell.length_b   1.000
_cell.length_c   1.000
_cell.angle_alpha   90.00
_cell.angle_beta   90.00
_cell.angle_gamma   90.00
#
_symmetry.space_group_name_H-M   'P 1'
#
loop_
_entity.id
_entity.type
_entity.pdbx_description
1 polymer ?
#
loop_
_entity_poly.entity_id
_entity_poly.type
_entity_poly.pdbx_seq_one_letter_code
_entity_poly.pdbx_strand_id
1 'polypeptide(L)'
;MVICTPIKDCNGLGKHNPIPDCPADSEDFRAQQCSAYNDVQYQGHYYEWIPLYNDPAAPCALKCHAQGQSLVVELAPKVLDGTRCNADSLDMCISGICQAVGCDRQLGSSAKEDNCGVCAGDGSTCRLVRGQAKIHLAPEKREENVIAVPLGSRSVRITVKGPARLFIESKTLQGNRGEHSFNSPGVFVVENTTIEFQKGADRQIFKIPGPMMADFIFKTRYTVAKGSVVQFFFYQPISHQWRQTDFFPCTVTCGGGYQLNSAECMDIRLKRVVPDHYCHYYPENVKPKPKLKECSMDPCPSRQVSWLSYSILKYQPNINPLDPPASFQLAKATVYKWEKQPCL
;
A
#
# COMPACT_ATOMS: atom_id res chain seq x y z
N MET A 1 3.93 11.83 -28.96
CA MET A 1 4.52 11.57 -27.63
C MET A 1 3.47 11.94 -26.60
N VAL A 2 2.92 10.96 -25.88
CA VAL A 2 1.90 11.23 -24.85
C VAL A 2 2.64 11.70 -23.62
N ILE A 3 2.59 13.00 -23.34
CA ILE A 3 3.13 13.56 -22.11
C ILE A 3 2.14 13.17 -21.01
N CYS A 4 2.47 12.16 -20.22
CA CYS A 4 1.75 11.88 -18.97
C CYS A 4 2.10 13.00 -18.00
N THR A 5 1.36 14.10 -18.04
CA THR A 5 1.47 15.17 -17.05
C THR A 5 0.91 14.67 -15.71
N PRO A 6 1.70 14.54 -14.64
CA PRO A 6 1.11 14.71 -13.33
C PRO A 6 0.79 16.20 -13.20
N ILE A 7 -0.42 16.54 -12.75
CA ILE A 7 -0.88 17.91 -12.48
C ILE A 7 -1.41 18.63 -13.73
N LYS A 8 -2.73 18.51 -13.96
CA LYS A 8 -3.48 19.62 -14.55
C LYS A 8 -3.64 20.70 -13.49
N ASP A 9 -3.42 21.94 -13.91
CA ASP A 9 -3.64 23.16 -13.14
C ASP A 9 -4.80 23.07 -12.15
N CYS A 10 -4.50 23.26 -10.85
CA CYS A 10 -5.50 23.49 -9.82
C CYS A 10 -6.07 24.89 -9.97
N ASN A 11 -7.02 25.07 -10.89
CA ASN A 11 -7.96 26.19 -10.85
C ASN A 11 -9.39 25.65 -10.95
N GLY A 12 -10.08 25.66 -9.81
CA GLY A 12 -11.55 25.60 -9.74
C GLY A 12 -12.17 24.21 -9.68
N LEU A 13 -12.70 23.87 -8.49
CA LEU A 13 -13.88 23.04 -8.22
C LEU A 13 -14.32 22.04 -9.32
N GLY A 14 -14.02 20.74 -9.14
CA GLY A 14 -14.72 19.70 -9.91
C GLY A 14 -14.14 18.29 -9.82
N LYS A 15 -14.74 17.47 -8.93
CA LYS A 15 -14.79 15.99 -8.93
C LYS A 15 -13.47 15.21 -9.14
N HIS A 16 -13.05 14.53 -8.07
CA HIS A 16 -12.09 13.42 -8.08
C HIS A 16 -12.46 12.38 -9.16
N ASN A 17 -11.81 12.48 -10.32
CA ASN A 17 -11.67 11.38 -11.24
C ASN A 17 -10.31 10.73 -10.95
N PRO A 18 -10.22 9.41 -10.72
CA PRO A 18 -8.94 8.75 -10.54
C PRO A 18 -8.06 9.01 -11.77
N ILE A 19 -6.87 9.55 -11.56
CA ILE A 19 -5.84 9.63 -12.61
C ILE A 19 -5.54 8.19 -13.02
N PRO A 20 -5.61 7.83 -14.32
CA PRO A 20 -5.21 6.50 -14.75
C PRO A 20 -3.74 6.29 -14.38
N ASP A 21 -3.43 5.21 -13.66
CA ASP A 21 -2.05 4.83 -13.38
C ASP A 21 -1.30 4.69 -14.70
N CYS A 22 -0.09 5.26 -14.76
CA CYS A 22 0.79 5.09 -15.92
C CYS A 22 1.07 3.58 -16.10
N PRO A 23 1.16 3.08 -17.35
CA PRO A 23 1.54 1.69 -17.62
C PRO A 23 2.82 1.34 -16.86
N ALA A 24 2.93 0.10 -16.36
CA ALA A 24 4.10 -0.34 -15.60
C ALA A 24 5.43 -0.21 -16.37
N ASP A 25 5.35 -0.19 -17.70
CA ASP A 25 6.49 -0.05 -18.62
C ASP A 25 6.75 1.41 -19.05
N SER A 26 6.07 2.41 -18.48
CA SER A 26 6.33 3.81 -18.80
C SER A 26 7.72 4.21 -18.29
N GLU A 27 8.57 4.74 -19.18
CA GLU A 27 9.85 5.34 -18.80
C GLU A 27 9.67 6.36 -17.66
N ASP A 28 10.65 6.42 -16.74
CA ASP A 28 10.62 7.40 -15.65
C ASP A 28 10.48 8.82 -16.20
N PHE A 29 9.68 9.65 -15.54
CA PHE A 29 9.34 10.99 -16.03
C PHE A 29 10.58 11.90 -16.14
N ARG A 30 11.62 11.64 -15.35
CA ARG A 30 12.92 12.30 -15.48
C ARG A 30 13.69 11.83 -16.72
N ALA A 31 13.62 10.54 -17.04
CA ALA A 31 14.23 9.98 -18.25
C ALA A 31 13.61 10.57 -19.51
N GLN A 32 12.28 10.72 -19.54
CA GLN A 32 11.56 11.39 -20.63
C GLN A 32 12.01 12.85 -20.81
N GLN A 33 12.29 13.57 -19.71
CA GLN A 33 12.80 14.93 -19.77
C GLN A 33 14.23 15.00 -20.30
N CYS A 34 15.11 14.03 -20.00
CA CYS A 34 16.43 13.95 -20.62
C CYS A 34 16.32 13.58 -22.11
N SER A 35 15.53 12.56 -22.46
CA SER A 35 15.41 12.08 -23.84
C SER A 35 14.78 13.10 -24.79
N ALA A 36 14.01 14.05 -24.27
CA ALA A 36 13.52 15.21 -25.03
C ALA A 36 14.65 16.07 -25.64
N TYR A 37 15.88 15.97 -25.14
CA TYR A 37 17.06 16.65 -25.69
C TYR A 37 17.86 15.78 -26.67
N ASN A 38 17.45 14.54 -26.97
CA ASN A 38 18.19 13.66 -27.88
C ASN A 38 18.20 14.22 -29.32
N ASP A 39 17.13 14.91 -29.72
CA ASP A 39 17.00 15.56 -31.03
C ASP A 39 17.58 17.00 -31.05
N VAL A 40 18.25 17.42 -29.98
CA VAL A 40 18.87 18.74 -29.84
C VAL A 40 20.39 18.60 -29.79
N GLN A 41 21.09 19.33 -30.65
CA GLN A 41 22.55 19.29 -30.67
C GLN A 41 23.14 19.97 -29.43
N TYR A 42 24.01 19.26 -28.71
CA TYR A 42 24.87 19.83 -27.68
C TYR A 42 26.30 19.88 -28.21
N GLN A 43 26.88 21.09 -28.27
CA GLN A 43 28.22 21.30 -28.83
C GLN A 43 28.42 20.68 -30.23
N GLY A 44 27.37 20.71 -31.07
CA GLY A 44 27.39 20.20 -32.45
C GLY A 44 27.15 18.69 -32.61
N HIS A 45 26.93 17.95 -31.52
CA HIS A 45 26.67 16.52 -31.54
C HIS A 45 25.32 16.17 -30.93
N TYR A 46 24.70 15.09 -31.41
CA TYR A 46 23.54 14.48 -30.78
C TYR A 46 24.01 13.43 -29.77
N TYR A 47 23.30 13.33 -28.66
CA TYR A 47 23.59 12.36 -27.61
C TYR A 47 22.31 11.67 -27.18
N GLU A 48 22.47 10.44 -26.71
CA GLU A 48 21.42 9.75 -25.96
C GLU A 48 21.57 10.11 -24.48
N TRP A 49 20.66 10.91 -23.96
CA TRP A 49 20.71 11.46 -22.61
C TRP A 49 19.98 10.57 -21.61
N ILE A 50 20.67 10.21 -20.53
CA ILE A 50 20.12 9.42 -19.42
C ILE A 50 20.18 10.25 -18.14
N PRO A 51 19.14 10.20 -17.27
CA PRO A 51 19.08 11.00 -16.05
C PRO A 51 20.15 10.62 -15.04
N LEU A 52 20.75 11.64 -14.44
CA LEU A 52 21.58 11.52 -13.26
C LEU A 52 20.75 11.81 -12.01
N TYR A 53 20.69 10.86 -11.08
CA TYR A 53 19.99 10.98 -9.80
C TYR A 53 20.97 11.27 -8.66
N ASN A 54 20.44 11.54 -7.45
CA ASN A 54 21.20 11.63 -6.20
C ASN A 54 22.22 12.79 -6.17
N ASP A 55 21.94 13.90 -6.87
CA ASP A 55 22.70 15.14 -6.70
C ASP A 55 22.30 15.82 -5.38
N PRO A 56 23.21 15.91 -4.38
CA PRO A 56 22.88 16.48 -3.08
C PRO A 56 22.71 18.01 -3.12
N ALA A 57 23.30 18.70 -4.11
CA ALA A 57 23.25 20.15 -4.22
C ALA A 57 22.01 20.62 -4.99
N ALA A 58 21.63 19.90 -6.05
CA ALA A 58 20.51 20.28 -6.91
C ALA A 58 19.69 19.06 -7.37
N PRO A 59 18.97 18.38 -6.45
CA PRO A 59 18.21 17.15 -6.76
C PRO A 59 17.06 17.39 -7.77
N CYS A 60 16.62 18.63 -7.93
CA CYS A 60 15.54 19.01 -8.85
C CYS A 60 16.02 19.72 -10.12
N ALA A 61 17.32 19.83 -10.35
CA ALA A 61 17.84 20.19 -11.66
C ALA A 61 17.77 19.00 -12.61
N LEU A 62 17.65 19.25 -13.91
CA LEU A 62 17.69 18.21 -14.94
C LEU A 62 19.14 17.96 -15.36
N LYS A 63 19.85 17.14 -14.58
CA LYS A 63 21.19 16.67 -14.94
C LYS A 63 21.12 15.35 -15.68
N CYS A 64 21.76 15.28 -16.83
CA CYS A 64 21.77 14.10 -17.69
C CYS A 64 23.21 13.78 -18.08
N HIS A 65 23.53 12.50 -18.21
CA HIS A 65 24.79 12.04 -18.79
C HIS A 65 24.57 11.50 -20.21
N ALA A 66 25.56 11.67 -21.09
CA ALA A 66 25.51 11.08 -22.41
C ALA A 66 25.88 9.59 -22.34
N GLN A 67 25.02 8.71 -22.84
CA GLN A 67 25.25 7.27 -22.81
C GLN A 67 26.54 6.89 -23.54
N GLY A 68 27.38 6.09 -22.88
CA GLY A 68 28.68 5.67 -23.43
C GLY A 68 29.78 6.74 -23.43
N GLN A 69 29.53 7.92 -22.86
CA GLN A 69 30.49 9.03 -22.77
C GLN A 69 30.66 9.47 -21.30
N SER A 70 31.80 10.08 -20.98
CA SER A 70 32.04 10.69 -19.66
C SER A 70 31.58 12.16 -19.62
N LEU A 71 30.45 12.47 -20.23
CA LEU A 71 29.88 13.82 -20.33
C LEU A 71 28.62 13.91 -19.49
N VAL A 72 28.59 14.85 -18.54
CA VAL A 72 27.44 15.16 -17.67
C VAL A 72 27.10 16.63 -17.84
N VAL A 73 25.82 16.93 -18.09
CA VAL A 73 25.33 18.29 -18.38
C VAL A 73 24.04 18.55 -17.61
N GLU A 74 23.90 19.76 -17.09
CA GLU A 74 22.61 20.29 -16.62
C GLU A 74 21.86 20.88 -17.82
N LEU A 75 20.85 20.15 -18.33
CA LEU A 75 20.08 20.55 -19.51
C LEU A 75 18.98 21.56 -19.16
N ALA A 76 18.52 21.58 -17.90
CA ALA A 76 17.57 22.57 -17.41
C ALA A 76 17.75 22.83 -15.89
N PRO A 77 17.51 24.06 -15.42
CA PRO A 77 17.68 24.44 -14.01
C PRO A 77 16.65 23.78 -13.08
N LYS A 78 15.49 23.37 -13.62
CA LYS A 78 14.46 22.63 -12.89
C LYS A 78 13.80 21.60 -13.79
N VAL A 79 13.49 20.45 -13.21
CA VAL A 79 12.56 19.47 -13.78
C VAL A 79 11.12 19.95 -13.64
N LEU A 80 10.21 19.32 -14.39
CA LEU A 80 8.77 19.54 -14.26
C LEU A 80 8.26 19.07 -12.89
N ASP A 81 7.25 19.76 -12.37
CA ASP A 81 6.65 19.43 -11.07
C ASP A 81 6.07 18.01 -11.09
N GLY A 82 6.27 17.28 -9.98
CA GLY A 82 5.89 15.86 -9.85
C GLY A 82 6.96 14.87 -10.30
N THR A 83 8.10 15.34 -10.86
CA THR A 83 9.26 14.47 -11.15
C THR A 83 9.90 14.00 -9.84
N ARG A 84 10.25 12.71 -9.72
CA ARG A 84 10.99 12.20 -8.56
C ARG A 84 12.33 12.92 -8.40
N CYS A 85 12.69 13.27 -7.18
CA CYS A 85 14.01 13.84 -6.89
C CYS A 85 15.12 12.81 -7.14
N ASN A 86 14.92 11.60 -6.62
CA ASN A 86 15.86 10.48 -6.64
C ASN A 86 15.14 9.19 -7.06
N ALA A 87 15.88 8.25 -7.65
CA ALA A 87 15.30 6.98 -8.12
C ALA A 87 14.71 6.14 -6.97
N ASP A 88 15.37 6.15 -5.81
CA ASP A 88 15.02 5.30 -4.66
C ASP A 88 14.04 5.98 -3.68
N SER A 89 13.56 7.19 -3.99
CA SER A 89 12.67 7.96 -3.11
C SER A 89 11.30 8.23 -3.75
N LEU A 90 10.31 8.45 -2.87
CA LEU A 90 9.01 8.98 -3.25
C LEU A 90 8.98 10.49 -3.41
N ASP A 91 10.00 11.18 -2.89
CA ASP A 91 10.09 12.62 -2.87
C ASP A 91 10.04 13.19 -4.30
N MET A 92 9.32 14.30 -4.44
CA MET A 92 9.02 14.92 -5.72
C MET A 92 9.51 16.36 -5.77
N CYS A 93 9.96 16.76 -6.94
CA CYS A 93 10.31 18.14 -7.23
C CYS A 93 9.04 18.96 -7.42
N ILE A 94 8.89 20.02 -6.62
CA ILE A 94 7.80 20.99 -6.72
C ILE A 94 8.43 22.38 -6.70
N SER A 95 8.23 23.14 -7.77
CA SER A 95 8.83 24.47 -7.93
C SER A 95 10.35 24.49 -7.73
N GLY A 96 11.04 23.43 -8.17
CA GLY A 96 12.49 23.29 -8.08
C GLY A 96 13.02 22.86 -6.69
N ILE A 97 12.14 22.59 -5.72
CA ILE A 97 12.50 22.12 -4.38
C ILE A 97 12.08 20.65 -4.24
N CYS A 98 12.96 19.83 -3.67
CA CYS A 98 12.63 18.44 -3.37
C CYS A 98 11.74 18.36 -2.12
N GLN A 99 10.47 17.99 -2.32
CA GLN A 99 9.46 17.89 -1.28
C GLN A 99 9.24 16.44 -0.86
N ALA A 100 9.08 16.22 0.44
CA ALA A 100 8.87 14.90 1.00
C ALA A 100 7.52 14.31 0.58
N VAL A 101 7.47 13.03 0.24
CA VAL A 101 6.22 12.31 -0.08
C VAL A 101 6.14 11.03 0.74
N GLY A 102 5.04 10.85 1.46
CA GLY A 102 4.80 9.65 2.24
C GLY A 102 4.50 8.42 1.38
N CYS A 103 4.57 7.23 1.97
CA CYS A 103 4.16 5.98 1.32
C CYS A 103 2.67 5.97 0.88
N ASP A 104 1.87 6.86 1.47
CA ASP A 104 0.46 7.10 1.18
C ASP A 104 0.26 8.00 -0.05
N ARG A 105 1.35 8.34 -0.74
CA ARG A 105 1.42 9.20 -1.93
C ARG A 105 0.97 10.64 -1.66
N GLN A 106 1.00 11.10 -0.42
CA GLN A 106 0.63 12.47 -0.05
C GLN A 106 1.87 13.34 0.12
N LEU A 107 1.85 14.52 -0.50
CA LEU A 107 2.90 15.53 -0.38
C LEU A 107 2.95 16.07 1.06
N GLY A 108 4.15 16.12 1.66
CA GLY A 108 4.36 16.53 3.05
C GLY A 108 3.95 15.47 4.07
N SER A 109 3.45 14.31 3.66
CA SER A 109 3.15 13.20 4.58
C SER A 109 4.43 12.57 5.11
N SER A 110 4.48 12.34 6.41
CA SER A 110 5.56 11.60 7.06
C SER A 110 5.30 10.09 7.15
N ALA A 111 4.25 9.60 6.49
CA ALA A 111 3.91 8.17 6.47
C ALA A 111 5.02 7.35 5.82
N LYS A 112 5.44 6.27 6.48
CA LYS A 112 6.47 5.35 6.00
C LYS A 112 5.93 3.93 5.92
N GLU A 113 6.48 3.14 5.02
CA GLU A 113 6.23 1.70 5.02
C GLU A 113 6.78 1.09 6.32
N ASP A 114 6.04 0.13 6.85
CA ASP A 114 6.56 -0.77 7.88
C ASP A 114 7.56 -1.78 7.26
N ASN A 115 8.12 -2.65 8.09
CA ASN A 115 9.06 -3.68 7.64
C ASN A 115 8.45 -4.71 6.67
N CYS A 116 7.11 -4.77 6.59
CA CYS A 116 6.35 -5.64 5.70
C CYS A 116 6.03 -4.98 4.36
N GLY A 117 6.33 -3.69 4.21
CA GLY A 117 5.99 -2.90 3.02
C GLY A 117 4.57 -2.34 3.04
N VAL A 118 3.90 -2.32 4.19
CA VAL A 118 2.57 -1.72 4.35
C VAL A 118 2.73 -0.28 4.79
N CYS A 119 2.13 0.65 4.05
CA CYS A 119 2.18 2.06 4.39
C CYS A 119 1.47 2.35 5.72
N ALA A 120 2.19 3.01 6.64
CA ALA A 120 1.75 3.23 8.01
C ALA A 120 1.28 1.95 8.72
N GLY A 121 1.86 0.80 8.33
CA GLY A 121 1.57 -0.50 8.90
C GLY A 121 2.11 -0.67 10.31
N ASP A 122 1.59 -1.69 10.99
CA ASP A 122 1.96 -2.04 12.37
C ASP A 122 2.94 -3.21 12.44
N GLY A 123 3.40 -3.74 11.29
CA GLY A 123 4.30 -4.88 11.21
C GLY A 123 3.63 -6.25 11.40
N SER A 124 2.30 -6.33 11.43
CA SER A 124 1.56 -7.59 11.69
C SER A 124 1.42 -8.51 10.48
N THR A 125 1.71 -8.01 9.27
CA THR A 125 1.46 -8.73 8.00
C THR A 125 2.63 -9.61 7.53
N CYS A 126 3.75 -9.56 8.24
CA CYS A 126 4.94 -10.34 7.96
C CYS A 126 5.62 -10.78 9.26
N ARG A 127 6.49 -11.78 9.18
CA ARG A 127 7.32 -12.23 10.30
C ARG A 127 8.79 -12.00 10.02
N LEU A 128 9.56 -11.76 11.07
CA LEU A 128 11.00 -11.71 10.95
C LEU A 128 11.61 -13.13 10.93
N VAL A 129 12.33 -13.45 9.86
CA VAL A 129 13.17 -14.66 9.79
C VAL A 129 14.63 -14.26 9.89
N ARG A 130 15.30 -14.70 10.94
CA ARG A 130 16.74 -14.48 11.13
C ARG A 130 17.41 -15.72 11.68
N GLY A 131 18.66 -15.92 11.32
CA GLY A 131 19.42 -17.07 11.80
C GLY A 131 20.84 -17.10 11.28
N GLN A 132 21.53 -18.17 11.65
CA GLN A 132 22.85 -18.48 11.15
C GLN A 132 22.93 -19.98 10.84
N ALA A 133 23.52 -20.31 9.69
CA ALA A 133 23.89 -21.67 9.33
C ALA A 133 25.41 -21.80 9.47
N LYS A 134 25.84 -22.66 10.38
CA LYS A 134 27.23 -23.13 10.42
C LYS A 134 27.33 -24.30 9.46
N ILE A 135 28.09 -24.11 8.40
CA ILE A 135 28.24 -25.13 7.38
C ILE A 135 29.21 -26.20 7.91
N HIS A 136 28.70 -27.42 8.10
CA HIS A 136 29.48 -28.62 8.36
C HIS A 136 29.26 -29.58 7.19
N LEU A 137 30.32 -29.95 6.49
CA LEU A 137 30.20 -30.83 5.32
C LEU A 137 30.81 -32.20 5.60
N ALA A 138 30.03 -33.21 5.22
CA ALA A 138 30.56 -34.51 4.84
C ALA A 138 31.35 -34.37 3.52
N PRO A 139 32.47 -35.11 3.33
CA PRO A 139 33.36 -34.98 2.17
C PRO A 139 32.70 -35.11 0.79
N GLU A 140 31.53 -35.75 0.71
CA GLU A 140 30.83 -36.06 -0.55
C GLU A 140 29.93 -34.94 -1.07
N LYS A 141 29.50 -34.00 -0.22
CA LYS A 141 28.52 -32.96 -0.61
C LYS A 141 29.22 -31.64 -0.91
N ARG A 142 29.29 -31.25 -2.20
CA ARG A 142 29.94 -29.99 -2.63
C ARG A 142 29.00 -28.78 -2.65
N GLU A 143 27.72 -28.97 -2.36
CA GLU A 143 26.69 -27.92 -2.36
C GLU A 143 25.69 -28.10 -1.23
N GLU A 144 25.23 -27.00 -0.64
CA GLU A 144 24.25 -27.03 0.44
C GLU A 144 23.20 -25.92 0.29
N ASN A 145 21.94 -26.27 0.55
CA ASN A 145 20.86 -25.30 0.63
C ASN A 145 20.90 -24.63 1.99
N VAL A 146 21.11 -23.32 2.03
CA VAL A 146 21.19 -22.54 3.27
C VAL A 146 19.79 -22.15 3.74
N ILE A 147 19.03 -21.50 2.87
CA ILE A 147 17.71 -20.97 3.21
C ILE A 147 16.88 -20.77 1.94
N ALA A 148 15.61 -21.17 2.00
CA ALA A 148 14.61 -20.80 1.00
C ALA A 148 13.90 -19.54 1.48
N VAL A 149 13.86 -18.53 0.61
CA VAL A 149 13.21 -17.25 0.85
C VAL A 149 12.05 -17.13 -0.13
N PRO A 150 10.79 -17.17 0.35
CA PRO A 150 9.63 -17.23 -0.53
C PRO A 150 9.33 -15.88 -1.19
N LEU A 151 8.58 -15.92 -2.28
CA LEU A 151 8.02 -14.77 -2.98
C LEU A 151 7.37 -13.77 -2.01
N GLY A 152 7.57 -12.48 -2.28
CA GLY A 152 7.06 -11.36 -1.50
C GLY A 152 7.90 -11.03 -0.27
N SER A 153 8.93 -11.82 0.06
CA SER A 153 9.86 -11.46 1.14
C SER A 153 10.60 -10.17 0.84
N ARG A 154 10.86 -9.39 1.89
CA ARG A 154 11.47 -8.04 1.80
C ARG A 154 12.70 -7.93 2.68
N SER A 155 13.55 -6.94 2.36
CA SER A 155 14.75 -6.61 3.13
C SER A 155 15.66 -7.82 3.36
N VAL A 156 15.79 -8.68 2.34
CA VAL A 156 16.59 -9.90 2.45
C VAL A 156 18.05 -9.51 2.53
N ARG A 157 18.73 -10.05 3.53
CA ARG A 157 20.17 -9.90 3.68
C ARG A 157 20.79 -11.25 4.01
N ILE A 158 21.61 -11.76 3.09
CA ILE A 158 22.39 -12.98 3.28
C ILE A 158 23.87 -12.60 3.31
N THR A 159 24.58 -12.95 4.38
CA THR A 159 26.00 -12.68 4.54
C THR A 159 26.75 -13.99 4.73
N VAL A 160 27.66 -14.32 3.82
CA VAL A 160 28.60 -15.43 3.97
C VAL A 160 29.93 -14.87 4.44
N LYS A 161 30.49 -15.46 5.51
CA LYS A 161 31.86 -15.26 5.95
C LYS A 161 32.61 -16.58 5.80
N GLY A 162 33.77 -16.55 5.15
CA GLY A 162 34.55 -17.75 4.83
C GLY A 162 34.66 -18.03 3.33
N PRO A 163 35.34 -19.13 2.95
CA PRO A 163 35.69 -19.44 1.56
C PRO A 163 34.54 -19.97 0.70
N ALA A 164 33.36 -20.25 1.29
CA ALA A 164 32.21 -20.70 0.52
C ALA A 164 31.74 -19.62 -0.47
N ARG A 165 31.35 -20.04 -1.67
CA ARG A 165 30.75 -19.17 -2.69
C ARG A 165 29.24 -19.28 -2.63
N LEU A 166 28.55 -18.14 -2.55
CA LEU A 166 27.09 -18.10 -2.51
C LEU A 166 26.54 -17.99 -3.94
N PHE A 167 25.52 -18.77 -4.23
CA PHE A 167 24.76 -18.72 -5.47
C PHE A 167 23.27 -18.90 -5.15
N ILE A 168 22.40 -18.58 -6.10
CA ILE A 168 20.96 -18.61 -5.89
C ILE A 168 20.28 -19.46 -6.95
N GLU A 169 19.33 -20.28 -6.54
CA GLU A 169 18.33 -20.89 -7.42
C GLU A 169 17.04 -20.08 -7.31
N SER A 170 16.58 -19.54 -8.42
CA SER A 170 15.29 -18.89 -8.57
C SER A 170 14.24 -19.90 -9.00
N LYS A 171 13.00 -19.74 -8.52
CA LYS A 171 11.84 -20.49 -8.95
C LYS A 171 10.64 -19.57 -9.13
N THR A 172 10.16 -19.43 -10.36
CA THR A 172 9.01 -18.57 -10.68
C THR A 172 7.69 -19.24 -10.31
N LEU A 173 6.60 -18.45 -10.31
CA LEU A 173 5.25 -18.98 -10.09
C LEU A 173 4.81 -19.99 -11.16
N GLN A 174 5.34 -19.89 -12.38
CA GLN A 174 5.12 -20.86 -13.46
C GLN A 174 5.92 -22.16 -13.27
N GLY A 175 6.80 -22.21 -12.27
CA GLY A 175 7.65 -23.36 -11.97
C GLY A 175 8.99 -23.38 -12.70
N ASN A 176 9.31 -22.33 -13.48
CA ASN A 176 10.60 -22.19 -14.15
C ASN A 176 11.70 -22.03 -13.10
N ARG A 177 12.86 -22.63 -13.35
CA ARG A 177 14.01 -22.56 -12.45
C ARG A 177 15.23 -22.00 -13.17
N GLY A 178 15.99 -21.17 -12.47
CA GLY A 178 17.25 -20.61 -12.97
C GLY A 178 18.30 -20.57 -11.87
N GLU A 179 19.54 -20.96 -12.19
CA GLU A 179 20.70 -20.84 -11.30
C GLU A 179 21.49 -19.58 -11.66
N HIS A 180 21.82 -18.78 -10.66
CA HIS A 180 22.51 -17.51 -10.84
C HIS A 180 23.71 -17.40 -9.90
N SER A 181 24.86 -17.00 -10.46
CA SER A 181 26.10 -16.80 -9.71
C SER A 181 26.71 -15.44 -10.05
N PHE A 182 27.32 -14.79 -9.06
CA PHE A 182 27.80 -13.42 -9.16
C PHE A 182 29.29 -13.36 -8.83
N ASN A 183 30.10 -12.90 -9.78
CA ASN A 183 31.56 -12.90 -9.64
C ASN A 183 32.12 -11.55 -9.22
N SER A 184 31.47 -10.46 -9.64
CA SER A 184 31.81 -9.06 -9.37
C SER A 184 30.69 -8.37 -8.58
N PRO A 185 31.01 -7.42 -7.69
CA PRO A 185 30.01 -6.59 -7.04
C PRO A 185 29.17 -5.83 -8.07
N GLY A 186 27.89 -5.63 -7.78
CA GLY A 186 26.98 -4.92 -8.68
C GLY A 186 25.52 -5.05 -8.29
N VAL A 187 24.68 -4.41 -9.09
CA VAL A 187 23.22 -4.51 -9.02
C VAL A 187 22.75 -5.35 -10.20
N PHE A 188 21.95 -6.37 -9.93
CA PHE A 188 21.47 -7.33 -10.91
C PHE A 188 19.96 -7.46 -10.81
N VAL A 189 19.29 -7.72 -11.94
CA VAL A 189 17.86 -8.02 -11.96
C VAL A 189 17.69 -9.49 -12.33
N VAL A 190 17.06 -10.26 -11.43
CA VAL A 190 16.78 -11.68 -11.61
C VAL A 190 15.30 -11.91 -11.30
N GLU A 191 14.54 -12.44 -12.26
CA GLU A 191 13.09 -12.64 -12.12
C GLU A 191 12.37 -11.38 -11.60
N ASN A 192 12.64 -10.20 -12.19
CA ASN A 192 12.11 -8.90 -11.75
C ASN A 192 12.42 -8.52 -10.28
N THR A 193 13.45 -9.14 -9.69
CA THR A 193 13.92 -8.84 -8.35
C THR A 193 15.31 -8.21 -8.43
N THR A 194 15.46 -7.03 -7.85
CA THR A 194 16.75 -6.32 -7.78
C THR A 194 17.62 -6.90 -6.67
N ILE A 195 18.81 -7.36 -7.03
CA ILE A 195 19.78 -8.00 -6.15
C ILE A 195 21.07 -7.17 -6.14
N GLU A 196 21.42 -6.63 -4.98
CA GLU A 196 22.73 -6.03 -4.76
C GLU A 196 23.69 -7.09 -4.23
N PHE A 197 24.76 -7.36 -4.98
CA PHE A 197 25.82 -8.26 -4.57
C PHE A 197 27.07 -7.47 -4.20
N GLN A 198 27.62 -7.75 -3.03
CA GLN A 198 28.87 -7.17 -2.54
C GLN A 198 29.85 -8.30 -2.21
N LYS A 199 31.11 -8.11 -2.59
CA LYS A 199 32.18 -9.10 -2.39
C LYS A 199 33.42 -8.41 -1.81
N GLY A 200 33.84 -8.87 -0.64
CA GLY A 200 35.12 -8.55 -0.02
C GLY A 200 36.04 -9.78 0.01
N ALA A 201 37.19 -9.66 0.69
CA ALA A 201 38.23 -10.71 0.70
C ALA A 201 37.74 -12.07 1.25
N ASP A 202 36.95 -12.07 2.33
CA ASP A 202 36.41 -13.29 2.97
C ASP A 202 34.92 -13.12 3.34
N ARG A 203 34.23 -12.25 2.59
CA ARG A 203 32.84 -11.89 2.88
C ARG A 203 32.06 -11.64 1.60
N GLN A 204 30.91 -12.28 1.48
CA GLN A 204 29.93 -12.04 0.41
C GLN A 204 28.61 -11.59 1.03
N ILE A 205 27.94 -10.61 0.43
CA ILE A 205 26.66 -10.08 0.91
C ILE A 205 25.70 -9.97 -0.27
N PHE A 206 24.52 -10.55 -0.12
CA PHE A 206 23.36 -10.31 -0.97
C PHE A 206 22.40 -9.41 -0.20
N LYS A 207 21.93 -8.35 -0.84
CA LYS A 207 20.82 -7.54 -0.35
C LYS A 207 19.73 -7.47 -1.40
N ILE A 208 18.49 -7.66 -0.96
CA ILE A 208 17.29 -7.48 -1.77
C ILE A 208 16.40 -6.52 -0.97
N PRO A 209 16.45 -5.21 -1.26
CA PRO A 209 15.70 -4.21 -0.51
C PRO A 209 14.18 -4.37 -0.68
N GLY A 210 13.75 -4.58 -1.92
CA GLY A 210 12.35 -4.66 -2.31
C GLY A 210 11.72 -6.04 -2.09
N PRO A 211 10.43 -6.18 -2.43
CA PRO A 211 9.76 -7.47 -2.45
C PRO A 211 10.33 -8.36 -3.56
N MET A 212 10.56 -9.62 -3.23
CA MET A 212 10.95 -10.63 -4.20
C MET A 212 9.76 -11.02 -5.07
N MET A 213 9.98 -11.16 -6.38
CA MET A 213 8.96 -11.52 -7.36
C MET A 213 8.94 -13.01 -7.72
N ALA A 214 9.81 -13.80 -7.09
CA ALA A 214 9.93 -15.25 -7.22
C ALA A 214 10.41 -15.88 -5.90
N ASP A 215 10.36 -17.21 -5.79
CA ASP A 215 11.02 -17.92 -4.70
C ASP A 215 12.53 -18.01 -4.99
N PHE A 216 13.37 -17.81 -3.98
CA PHE A 216 14.82 -17.98 -4.11
C PHE A 216 15.38 -18.90 -3.04
N ILE A 217 16.22 -19.83 -3.46
CA ILE A 217 16.96 -20.73 -2.59
C ILE A 217 18.43 -20.29 -2.62
N PHE A 218 18.91 -19.81 -1.48
CA PHE A 218 20.32 -19.46 -1.31
C PHE A 218 21.13 -20.73 -1.03
N LYS A 219 22.16 -20.94 -1.83
CA LYS A 219 23.01 -22.13 -1.77
C LYS A 219 24.48 -21.78 -1.71
N THR A 220 25.27 -22.62 -1.08
CA THR A 220 26.72 -22.46 -1.00
C THR A 220 27.44 -23.58 -1.72
N ARG A 221 28.46 -23.21 -2.53
CA ARG A 221 29.40 -24.12 -3.22
C ARG A 221 30.79 -23.97 -2.62
N TYR A 222 31.51 -25.08 -2.47
CA TYR A 222 32.79 -25.12 -1.76
C TYR A 222 33.99 -25.33 -2.67
N THR A 223 35.10 -24.66 -2.33
CA THR A 223 36.43 -24.95 -2.89
C THR A 223 37.38 -25.53 -1.85
N VAL A 224 37.17 -25.28 -0.54
CA VAL A 224 38.02 -25.77 0.57
C VAL A 224 37.15 -26.09 1.79
N ALA A 225 37.48 -27.17 2.52
CA ALA A 225 36.84 -27.60 3.76
C ALA A 225 37.25 -26.71 4.97
N LYS A 226 37.05 -25.40 4.87
CA LYS A 226 37.17 -24.45 5.98
C LYS A 226 35.77 -23.93 6.36
N GLY A 227 35.55 -23.76 7.66
CA GLY A 227 34.26 -23.35 8.21
C GLY A 227 33.79 -22.02 7.65
N SER A 228 32.67 -22.04 6.93
CA SER A 228 31.94 -20.84 6.50
C SER A 228 30.69 -20.68 7.36
N VAL A 229 30.36 -19.43 7.67
CA VAL A 229 29.15 -19.09 8.43
C VAL A 229 28.27 -18.23 7.54
N VAL A 230 27.02 -18.64 7.39
CA VAL A 230 26.02 -17.85 6.67
C VAL A 230 25.06 -17.24 7.68
N GLN A 231 24.95 -15.93 7.70
CA GLN A 231 23.97 -15.18 8.49
C GLN A 231 22.89 -14.68 7.55
N PHE A 232 21.63 -14.85 7.94
CA PHE A 232 20.49 -14.42 7.13
C PHE A 232 19.47 -13.68 7.97
N PHE A 233 18.80 -12.73 7.32
CA PHE A 233 17.71 -11.94 7.87
C PHE A 233 16.78 -11.53 6.72
N PHE A 234 15.46 -11.66 6.90
CA PHE A 234 14.44 -11.14 5.97
C PHE A 234 13.07 -11.09 6.64
N TYR A 235 12.17 -10.29 6.08
CA TYR A 235 10.76 -10.29 6.45
C TYR A 235 9.96 -11.16 5.48
N GLN A 236 9.31 -12.20 6.01
CA GLN A 236 8.49 -13.14 5.25
C GLN A 236 7.01 -12.78 5.38
N PRO A 237 6.26 -12.59 4.27
CA PRO A 237 4.82 -12.35 4.32
C PRO A 237 4.08 -13.51 4.98
N ILE A 238 3.11 -13.18 5.82
CA ILE A 238 2.23 -14.17 6.44
C ILE A 238 1.12 -14.50 5.43
N SER A 239 0.94 -15.78 5.09
CA SER A 239 0.00 -16.21 4.06
C SER A 239 -1.47 -16.15 4.50
N HIS A 240 -1.73 -16.33 5.80
CA HIS A 240 -3.05 -16.25 6.40
C HIS A 240 -3.08 -15.13 7.42
N GLN A 241 -3.83 -14.05 7.14
CA GLN A 241 -3.83 -12.86 7.97
C GLN A 241 -5.23 -12.55 8.49
N TRP A 242 -5.31 -11.96 9.67
CA TRP A 242 -6.57 -11.42 10.17
C TRP A 242 -7.01 -10.21 9.35
N ARG A 243 -8.26 -10.22 8.93
CA ARG A 243 -8.89 -9.09 8.25
C ARG A 243 -10.10 -8.64 9.05
N GLN A 244 -10.16 -7.35 9.34
CA GLN A 244 -11.33 -6.73 9.96
C GLN A 244 -12.52 -6.78 8.99
N THR A 245 -13.70 -7.18 9.47
CA THR A 245 -14.92 -7.21 8.66
C THR A 245 -15.54 -5.82 8.56
N ASP A 246 -16.51 -5.70 7.65
CA ASP A 246 -17.45 -4.60 7.67
C ASP A 246 -18.26 -4.59 8.97
N PHE A 247 -18.86 -3.44 9.27
CA PHE A 247 -19.79 -3.30 10.38
C PHE A 247 -21.05 -4.12 10.11
N PHE A 248 -21.45 -4.89 11.11
CA PHE A 248 -22.76 -5.53 11.13
C PHE A 248 -23.88 -4.47 11.11
N PRO A 249 -25.12 -4.86 10.76
CA PRO A 249 -26.26 -3.95 10.81
C PRO A 249 -26.40 -3.26 12.17
N CYS A 250 -26.90 -2.02 12.15
CA CYS A 250 -27.15 -1.25 13.37
C CYS A 250 -28.15 -2.00 14.28
N THR A 251 -27.94 -1.94 15.60
CA THR A 251 -28.84 -2.55 16.57
C THR A 251 -30.26 -1.97 16.54
N VAL A 252 -30.43 -0.78 15.95
CA VAL A 252 -31.71 -0.11 15.79
C VAL A 252 -31.79 0.61 14.45
N THR A 253 -33.00 0.85 13.97
CA THR A 253 -33.26 1.65 12.76
C THR A 253 -33.42 3.15 13.03
N CYS A 254 -33.64 3.56 14.28
CA CYS A 254 -33.78 4.95 14.71
C CYS A 254 -33.57 5.07 16.23
N GLY A 255 -33.41 6.29 16.75
CA GLY A 255 -33.37 6.59 18.18
C GLY A 255 -32.01 6.37 18.86
N GLY A 256 -30.96 6.07 18.08
CA GLY A 256 -29.59 5.86 18.53
C GLY A 256 -29.30 4.41 18.92
N GLY A 257 -28.36 3.80 18.19
CA GLY A 257 -27.83 2.47 18.51
C GLY A 257 -26.37 2.33 18.11
N TYR A 258 -25.92 1.08 18.03
CA TYR A 258 -24.51 0.78 17.80
C TYR A 258 -24.32 -0.26 16.69
N GLN A 259 -23.20 -0.14 15.99
CA GLN A 259 -22.67 -1.13 15.10
C GLN A 259 -21.35 -1.64 15.65
N LEU A 260 -21.12 -2.94 15.47
CA LEU A 260 -19.87 -3.62 15.77
C LEU A 260 -19.36 -4.29 14.50
N ASN A 261 -18.07 -4.55 14.45
CA ASN A 261 -17.51 -5.45 13.47
C ASN A 261 -16.69 -6.55 14.13
N SER A 262 -16.22 -7.50 13.33
CA SER A 262 -15.42 -8.64 13.77
C SER A 262 -14.12 -8.73 12.99
N ALA A 263 -13.45 -9.86 13.10
CA ALA A 263 -12.27 -10.21 12.32
C ALA A 263 -12.34 -11.67 11.85
N GLU A 264 -11.97 -11.88 10.60
CA GLU A 264 -11.94 -13.18 9.93
C GLU A 264 -10.52 -13.51 9.48
N CYS A 265 -10.15 -14.79 9.51
CA CYS A 265 -8.88 -15.24 8.97
C CYS A 265 -8.96 -15.42 7.45
N MET A 266 -8.04 -14.81 6.70
CA MET A 266 -8.07 -14.77 5.25
C MET A 266 -6.80 -15.37 4.65
N ASP A 267 -6.94 -16.25 3.65
CA ASP A 267 -5.86 -16.61 2.75
C ASP A 267 -5.62 -15.46 1.76
N ILE A 268 -4.47 -14.81 1.86
CA ILE A 268 -4.16 -13.58 1.12
C ILE A 268 -3.99 -13.83 -0.38
N ARG A 269 -3.60 -15.06 -0.77
CA ARG A 269 -3.37 -15.44 -2.16
C ARG A 269 -4.68 -15.86 -2.83
N LEU A 270 -5.47 -16.69 -2.15
CA LEU A 270 -6.75 -17.18 -2.67
C LEU A 270 -7.92 -16.24 -2.39
N LYS A 271 -7.71 -15.17 -1.61
CA LYS A 271 -8.72 -14.18 -1.21
C LYS A 271 -9.97 -14.81 -0.61
N ARG A 272 -9.80 -15.89 0.16
CA ARG A 272 -10.90 -16.64 0.79
C ARG A 272 -10.78 -16.64 2.31
N VAL A 273 -11.93 -16.65 2.98
CA VAL A 273 -12.01 -16.87 4.43
C VAL A 273 -11.61 -18.32 4.71
N VAL A 274 -10.76 -18.51 5.71
CA VAL A 274 -10.30 -19.82 6.20
C VAL A 274 -10.54 -19.92 7.70
N PRO A 275 -10.53 -21.12 8.29
CA PRO A 275 -10.68 -21.28 9.73
C PRO A 275 -9.64 -20.50 10.56
N ASP A 276 -10.06 -19.96 11.71
CA ASP A 276 -9.27 -19.10 12.59
C ASP A 276 -7.88 -19.67 12.97
N HIS A 277 -7.75 -21.00 13.10
CA HIS A 277 -6.49 -21.63 13.51
C HIS A 277 -5.32 -21.38 12.54
N TYR A 278 -5.58 -21.10 11.26
CA TYR A 278 -4.52 -20.76 10.30
C TYR A 278 -3.84 -19.43 10.63
N CYS A 279 -4.57 -18.49 11.26
CA CYS A 279 -4.03 -17.18 11.62
C CYS A 279 -3.33 -17.18 13.00
N HIS A 280 -3.50 -18.22 13.81
CA HIS A 280 -2.85 -18.33 15.13
C HIS A 280 -1.39 -18.81 15.09
N TYR A 281 -0.85 -19.14 13.90
CA TYR A 281 0.48 -19.72 13.78
C TYR A 281 1.62 -18.74 14.12
N TYR A 282 1.42 -17.44 13.88
CA TYR A 282 2.44 -16.41 14.11
C TYR A 282 1.95 -15.37 15.13
N PRO A 283 2.75 -15.04 16.15
CA PRO A 283 2.37 -14.07 17.18
C PRO A 283 2.22 -12.64 16.66
N GLU A 284 2.92 -12.29 15.57
CA GLU A 284 2.81 -10.98 14.92
C GLU A 284 1.45 -10.76 14.25
N ASN A 285 0.77 -11.84 13.83
CA ASN A 285 -0.55 -11.79 13.20
C ASN A 285 -1.66 -11.68 14.26
N VAL A 286 -1.78 -10.49 14.84
CA VAL A 286 -2.71 -10.21 15.94
C VAL A 286 -4.13 -10.02 15.42
N LYS A 287 -5.10 -10.72 16.03
CA LYS A 287 -6.53 -10.53 15.72
C LYS A 287 -6.95 -9.12 16.11
N PRO A 288 -7.45 -8.27 15.19
CA PRO A 288 -7.81 -6.91 15.50
C PRO A 288 -9.01 -6.89 16.45
N LYS A 289 -9.03 -5.91 17.35
CA LYS A 289 -10.12 -5.72 18.30
C LYS A 289 -11.38 -5.22 17.56
N PRO A 290 -12.58 -5.74 17.90
CA PRO A 290 -13.84 -5.18 17.42
C PRO A 290 -13.92 -3.67 17.65
N LYS A 291 -14.35 -2.94 16.61
CA LYS A 291 -14.64 -1.51 16.68
C LYS A 291 -16.13 -1.31 16.89
N LEU A 292 -16.46 -0.37 17.78
CA LEU A 292 -17.82 0.09 18.05
C LEU A 292 -18.03 1.43 17.36
N LYS A 293 -19.20 1.62 16.73
CA LYS A 293 -19.59 2.87 16.08
C LYS A 293 -21.06 3.17 16.38
N GLU A 294 -21.39 4.42 16.70
CA GLU A 294 -22.78 4.88 16.82
C GLU A 294 -23.49 4.94 15.46
N CYS A 295 -24.79 4.66 15.45
CA CYS A 295 -25.62 4.63 14.25
C CYS A 295 -27.07 4.97 14.54
N SER A 296 -27.82 5.28 13.48
CA SER A 296 -29.28 5.52 13.52
C SER A 296 -29.70 6.56 14.57
N MET A 297 -28.97 7.68 14.66
CA MET A 297 -29.20 8.74 15.67
C MET A 297 -30.47 9.57 15.43
N ASP A 298 -31.12 9.41 14.28
CA ASP A 298 -32.35 10.12 13.94
C ASP A 298 -33.51 9.72 14.87
N PRO A 299 -34.35 10.66 15.32
CA PRO A 299 -35.50 10.34 16.16
C PRO A 299 -36.46 9.36 15.47
N CYS A 300 -37.00 8.41 16.24
CA CYS A 300 -37.96 7.47 15.70
C CYS A 300 -39.27 8.15 15.26
N PRO A 301 -39.89 7.68 14.16
CA PRO A 301 -41.19 8.15 13.75
C PRO A 301 -42.22 8.00 14.88
N SER A 302 -43.04 9.03 15.05
CA SER A 302 -44.18 8.96 15.96
C SER A 302 -45.40 8.49 15.18
N ARG A 303 -46.16 7.54 15.76
CA ARG A 303 -47.42 7.10 15.17
C ARG A 303 -48.57 7.81 15.87
N GLN A 304 -49.47 8.39 15.07
CA GLN A 304 -50.72 8.98 15.54
C GLN A 304 -51.70 7.84 15.86
N VAL A 305 -52.02 7.66 17.14
CA VAL A 305 -53.02 6.69 17.58
C VAL A 305 -54.26 7.47 18.00
N SER A 306 -55.39 7.25 17.30
CA SER A 306 -56.68 7.85 17.64
C SER A 306 -57.31 7.07 18.78
N TRP A 307 -57.43 7.69 19.96
CA TRP A 307 -57.91 6.97 21.14
C TRP A 307 -59.40 7.18 21.39
N LEU A 308 -59.94 8.39 21.15
CA LEU A 308 -61.35 8.67 21.42
C LEU A 308 -61.89 9.74 20.46
N SER A 309 -63.05 9.44 19.85
CA SER A 309 -63.86 10.40 19.09
C SER A 309 -65.11 10.72 19.90
N TYR A 310 -65.24 11.96 20.35
CA TYR A 310 -66.43 12.42 21.05
C TYR A 310 -67.18 13.43 20.20
N SER A 311 -68.50 13.38 20.27
CA SER A 311 -69.34 14.38 19.63
C SER A 311 -69.60 15.49 20.63
N ILE A 312 -69.13 16.69 20.31
CA ILE A 312 -69.32 17.89 21.13
C ILE A 312 -70.44 18.70 20.49
N LEU A 313 -71.43 19.09 21.29
CA LEU A 313 -72.45 20.04 20.85
C LEU A 313 -71.81 21.43 20.79
N LYS A 314 -71.56 21.92 19.57
CA LYS A 314 -71.11 23.29 19.35
C LYS A 314 -72.33 24.18 19.23
N TYR A 315 -72.40 25.20 20.09
CA TYR A 315 -73.37 26.27 19.99
C TYR A 315 -72.93 27.24 18.90
N GLN A 316 -73.74 27.39 17.85
CA GLN A 316 -73.54 28.43 16.85
C GLN A 316 -74.51 29.58 17.13
N PRO A 317 -74.04 30.73 17.64
CA PRO A 317 -74.88 31.90 17.81
C PRO A 317 -75.23 32.48 16.44
N ASN A 318 -76.51 32.77 16.22
CA ASN A 318 -76.97 33.48 15.03
C ASN A 318 -76.79 34.99 15.25
N ILE A 319 -76.05 35.64 14.36
CA ILE A 319 -75.75 37.08 14.43
C ILE A 319 -76.77 37.87 13.58
N ASN A 320 -77.59 37.19 12.77
CA ASN A 320 -78.61 37.79 11.90
C ASN A 320 -80.04 37.55 12.42
N PRO A 321 -80.88 38.60 12.48
CA PRO A 321 -82.24 38.52 13.04
C PRO A 321 -83.32 37.92 12.11
N LEU A 322 -82.97 37.49 10.90
CA LEU A 322 -83.91 36.88 9.94
C LEU A 322 -83.78 35.35 9.82
N ASP A 323 -82.84 34.73 10.52
CA ASP A 323 -82.61 33.28 10.48
C ASP A 323 -83.33 32.54 11.64
N PRO A 324 -83.67 31.24 11.48
CA PRO A 324 -84.27 30.42 12.54
C PRO A 324 -83.42 30.34 13.83
N PRO A 325 -83.99 29.92 14.98
CA PRO A 325 -83.33 30.01 16.29
C PRO A 325 -81.99 29.27 16.35
N ALA A 326 -81.07 29.78 17.18
CA ALA A 326 -79.73 29.23 17.38
C ALA A 326 -79.76 27.69 17.54
N SER A 327 -78.96 27.00 16.73
CA SER A 327 -78.96 25.54 16.68
C SER A 327 -77.70 24.97 17.32
N PHE A 328 -77.85 23.81 17.98
CA PHE A 328 -76.71 23.02 18.41
C PHE A 328 -76.35 22.03 17.29
N GLN A 329 -75.12 22.12 16.80
CA GLN A 329 -74.59 21.20 15.80
C GLN A 329 -73.65 20.20 16.48
N LEU A 330 -73.76 18.92 16.13
CA LEU A 330 -72.84 17.88 16.57
C LEU A 330 -71.53 18.00 15.79
N ALA A 331 -70.46 18.43 16.46
CA ALA A 331 -69.12 18.44 15.91
C ALA A 331 -68.31 17.25 16.45
N LYS A 332 -67.67 16.48 15.58
CA LYS A 332 -66.74 15.43 16.02
C LYS A 332 -65.41 16.06 16.43
N ALA A 333 -64.97 15.80 17.64
CA ALA A 333 -63.61 16.09 18.10
C ALA A 333 -62.86 14.78 18.29
N THR A 334 -61.70 14.67 17.64
CA THR A 334 -60.82 13.50 17.76
C THR A 334 -59.59 13.90 18.57
N VAL A 335 -59.36 13.21 19.69
CA VAL A 335 -58.15 13.39 20.50
C VAL A 335 -57.09 12.40 20.02
N TYR A 336 -55.94 12.93 19.60
CA TYR A 336 -54.80 12.14 19.17
C TYR A 336 -53.78 12.03 20.30
N LYS A 337 -53.29 10.80 20.54
CA LYS A 337 -52.14 10.57 21.40
C LYS A 337 -50.98 10.14 20.49
N TRP A 338 -49.83 10.77 20.68
CA TRP A 338 -48.60 10.42 20.00
C TRP A 338 -47.89 9.33 20.79
N GLU A 339 -47.71 8.16 20.20
CA GLU A 339 -46.88 7.10 20.78
C GLU A 339 -45.58 6.98 19.96
N LYS A 340 -44.45 6.96 20.67
CA LYS A 340 -43.15 6.67 20.05
C LYS A 340 -43.17 5.20 19.62
N GLN A 341 -42.83 4.93 18.37
CA GLN A 341 -42.70 3.55 17.93
C GLN A 341 -41.48 2.90 18.60
N PRO A 342 -41.57 1.62 19.02
CA PRO A 342 -40.41 0.89 19.49
C PRO A 342 -39.40 0.72 18.34
N CYS A 343 -38.12 0.86 18.66
CA CYS A 343 -37.04 0.55 17.74
C CYS A 343 -37.06 -0.96 17.43
N LEU A 344 -37.01 -1.32 16.15
CA LEU A 344 -36.75 -2.68 15.69
C LEU A 344 -35.25 -2.88 15.43
#